data_AF-A0AAW2RHN6-F1
#
_entry.id   AF-A0AAW2RHN6-F1
#
_cell.length_a   1.000
_cell.length_b   1.000
_cell.length_c   1.000
_cell.angle_alpha   90.00
_cell.angle_beta   90.00
_cell.angle_gamma   90.00
#
_symmetry.space_group_name_H-M   'P 1'
#
loop_
_entity.id
_entity.type
_entity.pdbx_description
1 polymer ?
#
loop_
_entity_poly.entity_id
_entity_poly.type
_entity_poly.pdbx_seq_one_letter_code
_entity_poly.pdbx_strand_id
1 'polypeptide(L)'
;MDIEQKQAEHIDYFVKQASNIKGSALSTVIVEATSHPSLFAFSEIIAVSNVLELEGTESSASLDLLRMFAYGTWSEYKIAAGRIPQLVPDQVLKLKQLTVLTLAETNKVLPYDLLMQELDVTNVRELEDFLINDCMYVGIVRGKLDQLRRCFEVQFAAGRDLRPGQLGSMIQTLANWLSTSENLLVSIQEKIKWADTMSEIDKKHKRR
;
A
#
# COMPACT_ATOMS: atom_id res chain seq x y z
N MET A 1 -13.89 5.08 -5.59
CA MET A 1 -13.22 4.80 -4.29
C MET A 1 -13.12 6.13 -3.58
N ASP A 2 -13.92 6.36 -2.53
CA ASP A 2 -14.06 7.69 -1.94
C ASP A 2 -12.75 8.23 -1.32
N ILE A 3 -11.82 7.36 -0.95
CA ILE A 3 -10.53 7.76 -0.36
C ILE A 3 -9.54 8.31 -1.39
N GLU A 4 -9.42 7.67 -2.56
CA GLU A 4 -8.50 8.11 -3.63
C GLU A 4 -8.89 9.48 -4.19
N GLN A 5 -10.20 9.72 -4.35
CA GLN A 5 -10.70 10.98 -4.87
C GLN A 5 -10.50 12.13 -3.87
N LYS A 6 -10.73 11.88 -2.57
CA LYS A 6 -10.44 12.86 -1.51
C LYS A 6 -8.95 13.13 -1.38
N GLN A 7 -8.12 12.11 -1.54
CA GLN A 7 -6.67 12.24 -1.42
C GLN A 7 -6.08 13.09 -2.56
N ALA A 8 -6.60 13.00 -3.78
CA ALA A 8 -6.13 13.77 -4.93
C ALA A 8 -6.18 15.29 -4.70
N GLU A 9 -7.24 15.80 -4.07
CA GLU A 9 -7.38 17.23 -3.74
C GLU A 9 -6.32 17.68 -2.73
N HIS A 10 -6.02 16.84 -1.73
CA HIS A 10 -4.98 17.13 -0.75
C HIS A 10 -3.58 17.06 -1.36
N ILE A 11 -3.31 16.11 -2.26
CA ILE A 11 -2.04 16.04 -2.98
C ILE A 11 -1.82 17.32 -3.77
N ASP A 12 -2.81 17.76 -4.57
CA ASP A 12 -2.70 18.99 -5.36
C ASP A 12 -2.49 20.23 -4.47
N TYR A 13 -3.18 20.30 -3.32
CA TYR A 13 -2.97 21.35 -2.33
C TYR A 13 -1.52 21.40 -1.83
N PHE A 14 -0.98 20.27 -1.36
CA PHE A 14 0.38 20.23 -0.81
C PHE A 14 1.46 20.41 -1.89
N VAL A 15 1.25 19.91 -3.11
CA VAL A 15 2.14 20.14 -4.25
C VAL A 15 2.21 21.63 -4.59
N LYS A 16 1.08 22.34 -4.60
CA LYS A 16 1.04 23.80 -4.81
C LYS A 16 1.76 24.56 -3.71
N GLN A 17 1.53 24.20 -2.44
CA GLN A 17 2.24 24.82 -1.32
C GLN A 17 3.76 24.59 -1.41
N ALA A 18 4.18 23.34 -1.63
CA ALA A 18 5.58 22.99 -1.79
C ALA A 18 6.25 23.69 -2.98
N SER A 19 5.50 23.97 -4.05
CA SER A 19 6.01 24.70 -5.22
C SER A 19 6.21 26.21 -4.97
N ASN A 20 5.41 26.80 -4.07
CA ASN A 20 5.45 28.23 -3.76
C ASN A 20 6.43 28.58 -2.62
N ILE A 21 6.73 27.62 -1.75
CA ILE A 21 7.56 27.80 -0.56
C ILE A 21 8.96 27.27 -0.84
N LYS A 22 10.00 27.93 -0.28
CA LYS A 22 11.41 27.54 -0.43
C LYS A 22 12.14 27.50 0.90
N GLY A 23 13.21 26.72 0.95
CA GLY A 23 14.10 26.63 2.11
C GLY A 23 13.44 26.01 3.33
N SER A 24 13.81 26.48 4.52
CA SER A 24 13.41 25.89 5.80
C SER A 24 11.89 25.88 6.04
N ALA A 25 11.13 26.76 5.41
CA ALA A 25 9.68 26.80 5.52
C ALA A 25 8.97 25.57 4.90
N LEU A 26 9.65 24.82 4.03
CA LEU A 26 9.12 23.54 3.50
C LEU A 26 9.00 22.46 4.57
N SER A 27 9.80 22.53 5.64
CA SER A 27 9.71 21.58 6.75
C SER A 27 8.31 21.61 7.39
N THR A 28 7.70 22.79 7.54
CA THR A 28 6.33 22.94 8.06
C THR A 28 5.31 22.27 7.14
N VAL A 29 5.42 22.47 5.82
CA VAL A 29 4.53 21.85 4.84
C VAL A 29 4.64 20.33 4.87
N ILE A 30 5.87 19.80 5.02
CA ILE A 30 6.11 18.37 5.13
C ILE A 30 5.49 17.80 6.42
N VAL A 31 5.63 18.49 7.55
CA VAL A 31 5.01 18.09 8.81
C VAL A 31 3.49 18.08 8.70
N GLU A 32 2.89 19.10 8.08
CA GLU A 32 1.44 19.16 7.83
C GLU A 32 0.97 18.03 6.92
N ALA A 33 1.66 17.79 5.80
CA ALA A 33 1.33 16.71 4.87
C ALA A 33 1.43 15.33 5.54
N THR A 34 2.53 15.06 6.23
CA THR A 34 2.75 13.78 6.93
C THR A 34 1.82 13.58 8.12
N SER A 35 1.22 14.64 8.67
CA SER A 35 0.19 14.54 9.73
C SER A 35 -1.25 14.49 9.20
N HIS A 36 -1.50 14.86 7.95
CA HIS A 36 -2.86 15.00 7.42
C HIS A 36 -3.65 13.68 7.34
N PRO A 37 -4.80 13.50 8.01
CA PRO A 37 -5.43 12.17 8.19
C PRO A 37 -5.89 11.50 6.89
N SER A 38 -6.16 12.27 5.83
CA SER A 38 -6.63 11.75 4.54
C SER A 38 -5.54 11.63 3.47
N LEU A 39 -4.26 11.80 3.82
CA LEU A 39 -3.13 11.78 2.87
C LEU A 39 -2.21 10.59 3.13
N PHE A 40 -2.15 9.66 2.19
CA PHE A 40 -1.36 8.41 2.26
C PHE A 40 -0.35 8.22 1.12
N ALA A 41 -0.32 9.13 0.14
CA ALA A 41 0.66 9.14 -0.95
C ALA A 41 1.40 10.48 -0.95
N PHE A 42 2.71 10.39 -1.17
CA PHE A 42 3.67 11.47 -1.00
C PHE A 42 4.62 11.61 -2.20
N SER A 43 4.58 10.70 -3.18
CA SER A 43 5.48 10.69 -4.34
C SER A 43 5.42 12.00 -5.12
N GLU A 44 4.23 12.53 -5.35
CA GLU A 44 4.01 13.78 -6.08
C GLU A 44 4.58 14.98 -5.32
N ILE A 45 4.52 14.96 -3.98
CA ILE A 45 5.09 16.00 -3.12
C ILE A 45 6.62 15.90 -3.15
N ILE A 46 7.18 14.68 -3.09
CA ILE A 46 8.61 14.43 -3.21
C ILE A 46 9.15 14.90 -4.57
N ALA A 47 8.36 14.74 -5.64
CA ALA A 47 8.76 15.09 -6.99
C ALA A 47 8.86 16.62 -7.25
N VAL A 48 8.38 17.46 -6.32
CA VAL A 48 8.49 18.92 -6.44
C VAL A 48 9.95 19.35 -6.34
N SER A 49 10.43 20.14 -7.30
CA SER A 49 11.84 20.56 -7.36
C SER A 49 12.34 21.22 -6.07
N ASN A 50 11.54 22.11 -5.47
CA ASN A 50 11.91 22.77 -4.22
C ASN A 50 12.12 21.78 -3.05
N VAL A 51 11.40 20.65 -3.05
CA VAL A 51 11.53 19.60 -2.04
C VAL A 51 12.78 18.77 -2.28
N LEU A 52 13.11 18.49 -3.54
CA LEU A 52 14.36 17.81 -3.90
C LEU A 52 15.59 18.67 -3.61
N GLU A 53 15.49 20.00 -3.77
CA GLU A 53 16.54 20.96 -3.41
C GLU A 53 16.88 20.97 -1.91
N LEU A 54 16.05 20.36 -1.05
CA LEU A 54 16.38 20.19 0.38
C LEU A 54 17.51 19.17 0.60
N GLU A 55 17.80 18.32 -0.39
CA GLU A 55 18.88 17.35 -0.31
C GLU A 55 20.24 18.06 -0.16
N GLY A 56 21.00 17.69 0.87
CA GLY A 56 22.29 18.33 1.19
C GLY A 56 22.18 19.65 1.96
N THR A 57 20.97 20.10 2.31
CA THR A 57 20.75 21.28 3.17
C THR A 57 20.56 20.88 4.65
N GLU A 58 20.50 21.88 5.54
CA GLU A 58 20.13 21.70 6.95
C GLU A 58 18.72 21.08 7.14
N SER A 59 17.86 21.18 6.12
CA SER A 59 16.50 20.60 6.12
C SER A 59 16.42 19.22 5.45
N SER A 60 17.56 18.60 5.14
CA SER A 60 17.63 17.24 4.57
C SER A 60 16.87 16.19 5.40
N ALA A 61 16.85 16.34 6.73
CA ALA A 61 16.09 15.49 7.63
C ALA A 61 14.57 15.50 7.36
N SER A 62 14.03 16.60 6.81
CA SER A 62 12.61 16.69 6.42
C SER A 62 12.33 15.92 5.12
N LEU A 63 13.30 15.90 4.19
CA LEU A 63 13.20 15.08 2.99
C LEU A 63 13.26 13.59 3.33
N ASP A 64 14.16 13.21 4.25
CA ASP A 64 14.27 11.83 4.74
C ASP A 64 13.00 11.39 5.47
N LEU A 65 12.36 12.29 6.23
CA LEU A 65 11.04 12.07 6.82
C LEU A 65 10.00 11.78 5.73
N LEU A 66 9.93 12.60 4.68
CA LEU A 66 8.96 12.38 3.60
C LEU A 66 9.20 11.06 2.85
N ARG A 67 10.48 10.72 2.60
CA ARG A 67 10.88 9.42 2.02
C ARG A 67 10.50 8.24 2.92
N MET A 68 10.60 8.39 4.24
CA MET A 68 10.16 7.37 5.21
C MET A 68 8.65 7.12 5.12
N PHE A 69 7.84 8.17 4.92
CA PHE A 69 6.39 8.02 4.75
C PHE A 69 6.01 7.43 3.40
N ALA A 70 6.72 7.80 2.32
CA ALA A 70 6.45 7.23 1.01
C ALA A 70 6.85 5.74 0.93
N TYR A 71 8.04 5.40 1.43
CA TYR A 71 8.67 4.11 1.12
C TYR A 71 8.97 3.25 2.34
N GLY A 72 9.02 3.81 3.54
CA GLY A 72 9.52 3.10 4.72
C GLY A 72 8.44 2.44 5.59
N THR A 73 8.82 1.87 6.72
CA THR A 73 7.92 1.26 7.72
C THR A 73 8.20 1.76 9.14
N TRP A 74 7.29 1.47 10.07
CA TRP A 74 7.47 1.79 11.49
C TRP A 74 8.75 1.18 12.07
N SER A 75 9.05 -0.08 11.74
CA SER A 75 10.28 -0.76 12.15
C SER A 75 11.54 -0.06 11.61
N GLU A 76 11.53 0.36 10.35
CA GLU A 76 12.64 1.10 9.73
C GLU A 76 12.83 2.48 10.38
N TYR A 77 11.75 3.17 10.73
CA TYR A 77 11.82 4.42 11.48
C TYR A 77 12.48 4.21 12.86
N LYS A 78 12.12 3.15 13.59
CA LYS A 78 12.74 2.85 14.90
C LYS A 78 14.26 2.64 14.79
N ILE A 79 14.73 2.04 13.69
CA ILE A 79 16.16 1.86 13.42
C ILE A 79 16.81 3.21 13.04
N ALA A 80 16.09 4.06 12.32
CA ALA A 80 16.56 5.35 11.82
C ALA A 80 16.32 6.54 12.78
N ALA A 81 15.82 6.31 13.99
CA ALA A 81 15.37 7.34 14.94
C ALA A 81 16.43 8.39 15.35
N GLY A 82 17.71 8.18 15.03
CA GLY A 82 18.78 9.16 15.22
C GLY A 82 19.05 10.09 14.03
N ARG A 83 18.46 9.83 12.85
CA ARG A 83 18.65 10.63 11.61
C ARG A 83 17.39 11.39 11.20
N ILE A 84 16.22 10.84 11.53
CA ILE A 84 14.91 11.40 11.18
C ILE A 84 14.38 12.15 12.41
N PRO A 85 13.68 13.29 12.24
CA PRO A 85 13.08 14.02 13.35
C PRO A 85 12.10 13.17 14.17
N GLN A 86 11.89 13.55 15.42
CA GLN A 86 10.90 12.90 16.28
C GLN A 86 9.49 13.12 15.71
N LEU A 87 8.73 12.03 15.58
CA LEU A 87 7.38 12.08 15.03
C LEU A 87 6.38 12.59 16.07
N VAL A 88 5.43 13.41 15.62
CA VAL A 88 4.25 13.76 16.40
C VAL A 88 3.24 12.59 16.42
N PRO A 89 2.26 12.55 17.35
CA PRO A 89 1.32 11.44 17.46
C PRO A 89 0.60 11.08 16.15
N ASP A 90 0.18 12.09 15.38
CA ASP A 90 -0.52 11.88 14.09
C ASP A 90 0.38 11.24 13.03
N GLN A 91 1.67 11.61 13.03
CA GLN A 91 2.69 11.01 12.16
C GLN A 91 2.97 9.56 12.57
N VAL A 92 3.05 9.26 13.87
CA VAL A 92 3.22 7.90 14.38
C VAL A 92 2.05 7.02 13.93
N LEU A 93 0.82 7.50 14.11
CA LEU A 93 -0.40 6.81 13.68
C LEU A 93 -0.34 6.50 12.19
N LYS A 94 -0.01 7.50 11.38
CA LYS A 94 0.05 7.36 9.93
C LYS A 94 1.14 6.40 9.47
N LEU A 95 2.34 6.46 10.07
CA LEU A 95 3.41 5.54 9.69
C LEU A 95 3.04 4.08 10.03
N LYS A 96 2.34 3.85 11.14
CA LYS A 96 1.76 2.53 11.47
C LYS A 96 0.71 2.10 10.44
N GLN A 97 -0.20 2.99 10.04
CA GLN A 97 -1.20 2.72 8.98
C GLN A 97 -0.52 2.33 7.65
N LEU A 98 0.49 3.09 7.23
CA LEU A 98 1.27 2.82 6.01
C LEU A 98 2.03 1.49 6.09
N THR A 99 2.50 1.12 7.29
CA THR A 99 3.14 -0.19 7.53
C THR A 99 2.16 -1.33 7.30
N VAL A 100 0.91 -1.21 7.75
CA VAL A 100 -0.14 -2.21 7.46
C VAL A 100 -0.37 -2.34 5.96
N LEU A 101 -0.40 -1.23 5.21
CA LEU A 101 -0.56 -1.27 3.75
C LEU A 101 0.59 -2.02 3.06
N THR A 102 1.83 -1.78 3.49
CA THR A 102 3.01 -2.51 2.97
C THR A 102 2.93 -4.02 3.26
N LEU A 103 2.49 -4.40 4.46
CA LEU A 103 2.33 -5.82 4.81
C LEU A 103 1.20 -6.46 3.98
N ALA A 104 0.09 -5.75 3.79
CA ALA A 104 -1.08 -6.18 3.03
C ALA A 104 -0.83 -6.29 1.52
N GLU A 105 0.16 -5.57 0.99
CA GLU A 105 0.64 -5.70 -0.40
C GLU A 105 1.23 -7.10 -0.64
N THR A 106 2.00 -7.60 0.33
CA THR A 106 2.73 -8.88 0.19
C THR A 106 1.87 -10.09 0.59
N ASN A 107 1.06 -9.96 1.65
CA ASN A 107 0.36 -11.08 2.26
C ASN A 107 -1.14 -10.80 2.43
N LYS A 108 -1.99 -11.71 1.93
CA LYS A 108 -3.45 -11.64 2.12
C LYS A 108 -3.93 -12.09 3.50
N VAL A 109 -3.10 -12.82 4.23
CA VAL A 109 -3.39 -13.23 5.61
C VAL A 109 -2.23 -12.75 6.47
N LEU A 110 -2.52 -11.79 7.36
CA LEU A 110 -1.53 -11.15 8.22
C LEU A 110 -1.64 -11.71 9.64
N PRO A 111 -0.66 -12.49 10.12
CA PRO A 111 -0.67 -12.98 11.50
C PRO A 111 -0.59 -11.81 12.49
N TYR A 112 -1.32 -11.91 13.61
CA TYR A 112 -1.31 -10.90 14.66
C TYR A 112 0.07 -10.69 15.25
N ASP A 113 0.85 -11.76 15.43
CA ASP A 113 2.19 -11.65 16.02
C ASP A 113 3.14 -10.82 15.13
N LEU A 114 3.02 -10.95 13.79
CA LEU A 114 3.75 -10.12 12.84
C LEU A 114 3.30 -8.66 12.92
N LEU A 115 1.98 -8.41 12.92
CA LEU A 115 1.43 -7.06 13.03
C LEU A 115 1.83 -6.38 14.35
N MET A 116 1.76 -7.11 15.46
CA MET A 116 2.15 -6.61 16.78
C MET A 116 3.63 -6.24 16.82
N GLN A 117 4.50 -7.06 16.23
CA GLN A 117 5.93 -6.76 16.14
C GLN A 117 6.21 -5.52 15.27
N GLU A 118 5.65 -5.49 14.05
CA GLU A 118 5.92 -4.42 13.08
C GLU A 118 5.30 -3.08 13.47
N LEU A 119 4.20 -3.10 14.23
CA LEU A 119 3.50 -1.89 14.71
C LEU A 119 3.89 -1.50 16.14
N ASP A 120 4.70 -2.32 16.80
CA ASP A 120 5.08 -2.15 18.21
C ASP A 120 3.87 -2.04 19.13
N VAL A 121 2.94 -3.00 18.99
CA VAL A 121 1.68 -3.09 19.72
C VAL A 121 1.75 -4.27 20.69
N THR A 122 1.35 -4.03 21.94
CA THR A 122 1.66 -4.95 23.05
C THR A 122 0.63 -6.07 23.21
N ASN A 123 -0.61 -5.83 22.80
CA ASN A 123 -1.71 -6.76 23.02
C ASN A 123 -2.69 -6.79 21.84
N VAL A 124 -3.45 -7.89 21.75
CA VAL A 124 -4.38 -8.13 20.65
C VAL A 124 -5.50 -7.09 20.60
N ARG A 125 -5.99 -6.64 21.75
CA ARG A 125 -7.09 -5.67 21.80
C ARG A 125 -6.68 -4.34 21.18
N GLU A 126 -5.51 -3.84 21.54
CA GLU A 126 -4.92 -2.63 20.97
C GLU A 126 -4.71 -2.78 19.45
N LEU A 127 -4.27 -3.96 18.98
CA LEU A 127 -4.14 -4.24 17.55
C LEU A 127 -5.50 -4.21 16.83
N GLU A 128 -6.50 -4.89 17.37
CA GLU A 128 -7.84 -4.95 16.77
C GLU A 128 -8.50 -3.56 16.77
N ASP A 129 -8.39 -2.80 17.87
CA ASP A 129 -8.89 -1.43 17.96
C ASP A 129 -8.21 -0.52 16.92
N PHE A 130 -6.89 -0.64 16.74
CA PHE A 130 -6.15 0.09 15.71
C PHE A 130 -6.61 -0.30 14.29
N LEU A 131 -6.70 -1.60 13.99
CA LEU A 131 -7.14 -2.07 12.67
C LEU A 131 -8.55 -1.61 12.35
N ILE A 132 -9.47 -1.61 13.32
CA ILE A 132 -10.86 -1.20 13.13
C ILE A 132 -10.97 0.32 12.98
N ASN A 133 -10.49 1.07 13.97
CA ASN A 133 -10.74 2.51 14.08
C ASN A 133 -9.80 3.32 13.16
N ASP A 134 -8.54 2.91 13.07
CA ASP A 134 -7.53 3.70 12.37
C ASP A 134 -7.25 3.19 10.97
N CYS A 135 -7.60 1.94 10.61
CA CYS A 135 -7.38 1.44 9.26
C CYS A 135 -8.69 1.19 8.49
N MET A 136 -9.61 0.39 9.03
CA MET A 136 -10.85 0.01 8.33
C MET A 136 -11.84 1.16 8.24
N TYR A 137 -12.03 1.91 9.33
CA TYR A 137 -12.95 3.05 9.36
C TYR A 137 -12.49 4.18 8.44
N VAL A 138 -11.17 4.44 8.39
CA VAL A 138 -10.56 5.39 7.44
C VAL A 138 -10.74 4.90 6.00
N GLY A 139 -10.81 3.59 5.78
CA GLY A 139 -11.06 2.97 4.47
C GLY A 139 -9.78 2.61 3.70
N ILE A 140 -8.62 2.61 4.37
CA ILE A 140 -7.34 2.22 3.75
C ILE A 140 -7.21 0.71 3.62
N VAL A 141 -7.89 -0.08 4.47
CA VAL A 141 -7.93 -1.54 4.38
C VAL A 141 -9.35 -2.04 4.58
N ARG A 142 -9.64 -3.21 4.01
CA ARG A 142 -10.87 -3.95 4.26
C ARG A 142 -10.54 -5.43 4.41
N GLY A 143 -11.17 -6.08 5.37
CA GLY A 143 -10.95 -7.50 5.58
C GLY A 143 -11.73 -8.03 6.78
N LYS A 144 -11.31 -9.20 7.27
CA LYS A 144 -11.90 -9.85 8.44
C LYS A 144 -10.84 -10.15 9.48
N LEU A 145 -11.16 -9.88 10.74
CA LEU A 145 -10.37 -10.28 11.88
C LEU A 145 -10.80 -11.68 12.31
N ASP A 146 -9.87 -12.64 12.28
CA ASP A 146 -10.07 -13.99 12.79
C ASP A 146 -9.30 -14.14 14.10
N GLN A 147 -10.03 -13.97 15.21
CA GLN A 147 -9.45 -14.04 16.54
C GLN A 147 -9.00 -15.47 16.91
N LEU A 148 -9.65 -16.51 16.36
CA LEU A 148 -9.30 -17.91 16.63
C LEU A 148 -7.98 -18.27 15.94
N ARG A 149 -7.80 -17.87 14.69
CA ARG A 149 -6.57 -18.07 13.92
C ARG A 149 -5.50 -17.00 14.18
N ARG A 150 -5.84 -15.97 14.96
CA ARG A 150 -4.99 -14.81 15.27
C ARG A 150 -4.44 -14.17 13.99
N CYS A 151 -5.31 -13.88 13.03
CA CYS A 151 -4.91 -13.24 11.79
C CYS A 151 -5.94 -12.25 11.25
N PHE A 152 -5.44 -11.32 10.44
CA PHE A 152 -6.25 -10.40 9.66
C PHE A 152 -6.25 -10.85 8.18
N GLU A 153 -7.42 -11.22 7.68
CA GLU A 153 -7.63 -11.60 6.28
C GLU A 153 -7.95 -10.36 5.44
N VAL A 154 -6.97 -9.91 4.67
CA VAL A 154 -7.05 -8.71 3.82
C VAL A 154 -7.83 -9.03 2.54
N GLN A 155 -8.95 -8.32 2.35
CA GLN A 155 -9.73 -8.34 1.11
C GLN A 155 -9.33 -7.20 0.17
N PHE A 156 -9.01 -6.04 0.75
CA PHE A 156 -8.58 -4.85 0.03
C PHE A 156 -7.59 -4.07 0.89
N ALA A 157 -6.62 -3.46 0.22
CA ALA A 157 -5.71 -2.48 0.77
C ALA A 157 -5.53 -1.39 -0.29
N ALA A 158 -5.57 -0.13 0.14
CA ALA A 158 -5.28 1.01 -0.70
C ALA A 158 -3.83 0.95 -1.19
N GLY A 159 -3.58 1.46 -2.39
CA GLY A 159 -2.23 1.59 -2.91
C GLY A 159 -1.45 2.62 -2.10
N ARG A 160 -0.20 2.30 -1.79
CA ARG A 160 0.79 3.28 -1.31
C ARG A 160 1.63 3.80 -2.49
N ASP A 161 2.56 4.69 -2.20
CA ASP A 161 3.58 5.17 -3.14
C ASP A 161 4.40 4.04 -3.76
N LEU A 162 4.64 4.15 -5.07
CA LEU A 162 5.51 3.24 -5.80
C LEU A 162 6.97 3.56 -5.53
N ARG A 163 7.72 2.59 -5.01
CA ARG A 163 9.16 2.69 -4.90
C ARG A 163 9.78 2.77 -6.31
N PRO A 164 10.87 3.54 -6.48
CA PRO A 164 11.61 3.55 -7.74
C PRO A 164 11.96 2.13 -8.19
N GLY A 165 11.56 1.77 -9.42
CA GLY A 165 11.79 0.44 -10.00
C GLY A 165 10.67 -0.60 -9.83
N GLN A 166 9.64 -0.35 -8.99
CA GLN A 166 8.52 -1.30 -8.83
C GLN A 166 7.63 -1.43 -10.07
N LEU A 167 7.57 -0.39 -10.92
CA LEU A 167 6.73 -0.38 -12.13
C LEU A 167 7.02 -1.57 -13.06
N GLY A 168 8.30 -1.95 -13.22
CA GLY A 168 8.68 -3.10 -14.04
C GLY A 168 8.11 -4.42 -13.51
N SER A 169 8.12 -4.61 -12.19
CA SER A 169 7.55 -5.80 -11.54
C SER A 169 6.03 -5.87 -11.71
N MET A 170 5.34 -4.72 -11.62
CA MET A 170 3.90 -4.64 -11.87
C MET A 170 3.55 -5.03 -13.31
N ILE A 171 4.27 -4.47 -14.29
CA ILE A 171 4.08 -4.80 -15.72
C ILE A 171 4.28 -6.30 -15.93
N GLN A 172 5.35 -6.88 -15.38
CA GLN A 172 5.63 -8.30 -15.52
C GLN A 172 4.53 -9.17 -14.87
N THR A 173 4.03 -8.77 -13.71
CA THR A 173 2.96 -9.51 -13.00
C THR A 173 1.67 -9.51 -13.81
N LEU A 174 1.29 -8.37 -14.38
CA LEU A 174 0.11 -8.26 -15.25
C LEU A 174 0.28 -9.06 -16.55
N ALA A 175 1.47 -9.02 -17.15
CA ALA A 175 1.77 -9.81 -18.36
C ALA A 175 1.68 -11.32 -18.09
N ASN A 176 2.23 -11.78 -16.95
CA ASN A 176 2.13 -13.17 -16.53
C ASN A 176 0.68 -13.60 -16.30
N TRP A 177 -0.13 -12.74 -15.69
CA TRP A 177 -1.54 -13.02 -15.45
C TRP A 177 -2.36 -13.09 -16.74
N LEU A 178 -2.09 -12.19 -17.69
CA LEU A 178 -2.68 -12.23 -19.03
C LEU A 178 -2.36 -13.55 -19.75
N SER A 179 -1.06 -13.89 -19.82
CA SER A 179 -0.62 -15.13 -20.46
C SER A 179 -1.23 -16.38 -19.80
N THR A 180 -1.30 -16.40 -18.47
CA THR A 180 -1.95 -17.50 -17.73
C THR A 180 -3.42 -17.63 -18.08
N SER A 181 -4.12 -16.50 -18.20
CA SER A 181 -5.54 -16.46 -18.55
C SER A 181 -5.80 -16.93 -19.99
N GLU A 182 -4.95 -16.51 -20.94
CA GLU A 182 -5.00 -16.97 -22.33
C GLU A 182 -4.77 -18.48 -22.44
N ASN A 183 -3.76 -19.00 -21.74
CA ASN A 183 -3.48 -20.45 -21.71
C ASN A 183 -4.63 -21.26 -21.11
N LEU A 184 -5.30 -20.72 -20.08
CA LEU A 184 -6.48 -21.33 -19.46
C LEU A 184 -7.65 -21.37 -20.47
N LEU A 185 -7.89 -20.28 -21.19
CA LEU A 185 -8.92 -20.21 -22.23
C LEU A 185 -8.68 -21.24 -23.35
N VAL A 186 -7.44 -21.36 -23.84
CA VAL A 186 -7.06 -22.37 -24.84
C VAL A 186 -7.33 -23.77 -24.30
N SER A 187 -6.90 -24.06 -23.07
CA SER A 187 -7.13 -25.36 -22.42
C SER A 187 -8.62 -25.70 -22.28
N ILE A 188 -9.47 -24.73 -21.95
CA ILE A 188 -10.93 -24.92 -21.91
C ILE A 188 -11.47 -25.23 -23.31
N GLN A 189 -11.07 -24.47 -24.32
CA GLN A 189 -11.53 -24.67 -25.71
C GLN A 189 -11.14 -26.06 -26.24
N GLU A 190 -9.95 -26.55 -25.93
CA GLU A 190 -9.51 -27.90 -26.28
C GLU A 190 -10.36 -28.98 -25.59
N LYS A 191 -10.66 -28.81 -24.30
CA LYS A 191 -11.55 -29.74 -23.57
C LYS A 191 -12.97 -29.76 -24.13
N ILE A 192 -13.50 -28.62 -24.55
CA ILE A 192 -14.82 -28.55 -25.22
C ILE A 192 -14.79 -29.34 -26.52
N LYS A 193 -13.80 -29.09 -27.40
CA LYS A 193 -13.65 -29.81 -28.68
C LYS A 193 -13.51 -31.32 -28.47
N TRP A 194 -12.73 -31.73 -27.47
CA TRP A 194 -12.57 -33.14 -27.13
C TRP A 194 -13.90 -33.77 -26.69
N ALA A 195 -14.66 -33.09 -25.82
CA ALA A 195 -15.95 -33.58 -25.35
C ALA A 195 -16.99 -33.69 -26.48
N ASP A 196 -17.04 -32.70 -27.38
CA ASP A 196 -17.91 -32.74 -28.57
C ASP A 196 -17.56 -33.93 -29.48
N THR A 197 -16.26 -34.13 -29.75
CA THR A 197 -15.77 -35.25 -30.57
C THR A 197 -16.14 -36.60 -29.94
N MET A 198 -15.95 -36.75 -28.63
CA MET A 198 -16.29 -37.98 -27.91
C MET A 198 -17.80 -38.24 -27.92
N SER A 199 -18.61 -37.19 -27.74
CA SER A 199 -20.07 -37.26 -27.83
C SER A 199 -20.55 -37.70 -29.22
N GLU A 200 -19.92 -37.21 -30.29
CA GLU A 200 -20.21 -37.68 -31.65
C GLU A 200 -19.85 -39.15 -31.87
N ILE A 201 -18.71 -39.59 -31.34
CA ILE A 201 -18.27 -41.00 -31.40
C ILE A 201 -19.27 -41.89 -30.66
N ASP A 202 -19.67 -41.54 -29.45
CA ASP A 202 -20.66 -42.30 -28.65
C ASP A 202 -22.02 -42.38 -29.35
N LYS A 203 -22.50 -41.27 -29.95
CA LYS A 203 -23.74 -41.26 -30.75
C LYS A 203 -23.65 -42.19 -31.96
N LYS A 204 -22.48 -42.29 -32.61
CA LYS A 204 -22.27 -43.22 -33.74
C LYS A 204 -22.25 -44.67 -33.28
N HIS A 205 -21.66 -44.96 -32.12
CA HIS A 205 -21.65 -46.32 -31.55
C HIS A 205 -23.04 -46.79 -31.14
N LYS A 206 -23.88 -45.94 -30.52
CA LYS A 206 -25.26 -46.30 -30.12
C LYS A 206 -26.23 -46.47 -31.29
N ARG A 207 -25.88 -46.02 -32.50
CA ARG A 207 -26.68 -46.16 -33.71
C ARG A 207 -26.35 -47.43 -34.52
N ARG A 208 -25.33 -48.18 -34.12
CA ARG A 208 -24.99 -49.51 -34.67
C ARG A 208 -25.53 -50.59 -33.75
#